data_AF-A0A355BCU1-F1
#
_entry.id   AF-A0A355BCU1-F1
#
_cell.length_a   1.000
_cell.length_b   1.000
_cell.length_c   1.000
_cell.angle_alpha   90.00
_cell.angle_beta   90.00
_cell.angle_gamma   90.00
#
_symmetry.space_group_name_H-M   'P 1'
#
loop_
_entity.id
_entity.type
_entity.pdbx_description
1 polymer ?
#
loop_
_entity_poly.entity_id
_entity_poly.type
_entity_poly.pdbx_seq_one_letter_code
_entity_poly.pdbx_strand_id
1 'polypeptide(L)' 'TIKHHFSEIVSSGVLKYIDFFESVANKTLQLLVHWQRVGFVHGVMNTDNMSIHGITLDYGP' A
#
# COMPACT_ATOMS: atom_id res chain seq x y z
N THR A 1 6.41 -11.37 -3.70
CA THR A 1 5.42 -10.49 -3.05
C THR A 1 4.25 -11.23 -2.44
N ILE A 2 3.24 -11.69 -3.21
CA ILE A 2 2.00 -12.26 -2.62
C ILE A 2 2.28 -13.41 -1.65
N LYS A 3 3.10 -14.38 -2.05
CA LYS A 3 3.46 -15.56 -1.21
C LYS A 3 4.03 -15.21 0.17
N HIS A 4 4.77 -14.12 0.30
CA HIS A 4 5.58 -13.83 1.50
C HIS A 4 5.04 -12.68 2.33
N HIS A 5 4.34 -11.72 1.72
CA HIS A 5 3.89 -10.50 2.39
C HIS A 5 2.39 -10.28 2.33
N PHE A 6 1.68 -11.10 1.55
CA PHE A 6 0.23 -11.11 1.44
C PHE A 6 -0.26 -12.57 1.50
N SER A 7 0.30 -13.34 2.44
CA SER A 7 0.03 -14.78 2.58
C SER A 7 -1.42 -15.07 2.98
N GLU A 8 -2.15 -14.06 3.43
CA GLU A 8 -3.60 -14.09 3.66
C GLU A 8 -4.41 -14.27 2.37
N ILE A 9 -3.84 -13.99 1.19
CA ILE A 9 -4.50 -14.17 -0.09
C ILE A 9 -4.43 -15.65 -0.50
N VAL A 10 -5.55 -16.34 -0.32
CA VAL A 10 -5.70 -17.78 -0.62
C VAL A 10 -6.22 -18.07 -2.03
N SER A 11 -6.71 -17.05 -2.75
CA SER A 11 -7.22 -17.20 -4.12
C SER A 11 -6.11 -17.58 -5.11
N SER A 12 -6.52 -18.16 -6.24
CA SER A 12 -5.63 -18.72 -7.26
C SER A 12 -5.91 -18.15 -8.65
N GLY A 13 -4.97 -18.34 -9.58
CA GLY A 13 -5.11 -17.87 -10.96
C GLY A 13 -5.21 -16.35 -11.04
N VAL A 14 -6.11 -15.84 -11.89
CA VAL A 14 -6.31 -14.40 -12.09
C VAL A 14 -6.87 -13.71 -10.85
N LEU A 15 -7.76 -14.38 -10.10
CA LEU A 15 -8.39 -13.82 -8.90
C LEU A 15 -7.37 -13.42 -7.84
N LYS A 16 -6.28 -14.18 -7.73
CA LYS A 16 -5.15 -13.88 -6.84
C LYS A 16 -4.59 -12.47 -7.02
N TYR A 17 -4.53 -11.98 -8.26
CA TYR A 17 -4.00 -10.66 -8.54
C TYR A 17 -5.01 -9.56 -8.29
N ILE A 18 -6.31 -9.85 -8.44
CA ILE A 18 -7.40 -8.93 -8.12
C ILE A 18 -7.40 -8.69 -6.60
N ASP A 19 -7.41 -9.75 -5.79
CA ASP A 19 -7.38 -9.65 -4.33
C ASP A 19 -6.10 -8.95 -3.84
N PHE A 20 -4.97 -9.19 -4.53
CA PHE A 20 -3.71 -8.51 -4.21
C PHE A 20 -3.80 -7.01 -4.45
N PHE A 21 -4.33 -6.60 -5.61
CA PHE A 21 -4.49 -5.19 -5.92
C PHE A 21 -5.44 -4.49 -4.95
N GLU A 22 -6.56 -5.14 -4.61
CA GLU A 22 -7.50 -4.63 -3.60
C GLU A 22 -6.84 -4.46 -2.22
N SER A 23 -6.05 -5.44 -1.78
CA SER A 23 -5.30 -5.34 -0.51
C SER A 23 -4.32 -4.17 -0.50
N VAL A 24 -3.56 -3.97 -1.59
CA VAL A 24 -2.63 -2.83 -1.73
C VAL A 24 -3.37 -1.50 -1.73
N ALA A 25 -4.49 -1.40 -2.46
CA ALA A 25 -5.31 -0.19 -2.50
C ALA A 25 -5.87 0.16 -1.12
N ASN A 26 -6.40 -0.82 -0.39
CA ASN A 26 -6.93 -0.63 0.96
C ASN A 26 -5.85 -0.21 1.97
N LYS A 27 -4.65 -0.81 1.91
CA LYS A 27 -3.52 -0.40 2.75
C LYS A 27 -3.08 1.03 2.45
N THR A 28 -3.04 1.40 1.17
CA THR A 28 -2.71 2.78 0.75
C THR A 28 -3.77 3.78 1.22
N LEU A 29 -5.05 3.43 1.14
CA LEU A 29 -6.14 4.24 1.67
C LEU A 29 -5.96 4.52 3.18
N GLN A 30 -5.68 3.48 3.98
CA GLN A 30 -5.47 3.63 5.42
C GLN A 30 -4.26 4.54 5.74
N LEU A 31 -3.16 4.37 4.99
CA LEU A 31 -1.98 5.24 5.10
C LEU A 31 -2.33 6.71 4.88
N LEU A 32 -3.04 7.01 3.78
CA LEU A 32 -3.43 8.37 3.45
C LEU A 32 -4.40 8.96 4.49
N VAL A 33 -5.36 8.18 4.99
CA VAL A 33 -6.26 8.60 6.08
C VAL A 33 -5.46 9.00 7.31
N HIS A 34 -4.44 8.22 7.69
CA HIS A 34 -3.59 8.55 8.82
C HIS A 34 -2.77 9.82 8.59
N TRP A 35 -2.20 10.01 7.40
CA TRP A 35 -1.51 11.25 7.06
C TRP A 35 -2.41 12.47 7.19
N GLN A 36 -3.61 12.41 6.60
CA GLN A 36 -4.57 13.50 6.68
C GLN A 36 -5.00 13.81 8.12
N ARG A 37 -5.21 12.78 8.94
CA ARG A 37 -5.64 12.95 10.34
C ARG A 37 -4.64 13.75 11.18
N VAL A 38 -3.34 13.64 10.89
CA VAL A 38 -2.28 14.29 11.67
C VAL A 38 -1.66 15.49 10.95
N GLY A 39 -2.20 15.89 9.79
CA GLY A 39 -1.65 16.98 8.99
C GLY A 39 -0.27 16.66 8.40
N PHE A 40 0.05 15.39 8.19
CA PHE A 40 1.32 14.99 7.57
C PHE A 40 1.27 15.19 6.06
N VAL A 41 2.28 15.87 5.52
CA VAL A 41 2.50 16.08 4.09
C VAL A 41 3.81 15.40 3.72
N HIS A 42 3.76 14.46 2.78
CA HIS A 42 4.93 13.70 2.35
C HIS A 42 5.83 14.47 1.36
N GLY A 43 5.25 15.40 0.59
CA GLY A 43 5.92 16.24 -0.41
C GLY A 43 6.42 15.55 -1.69
N VAL A 44 6.74 14.25 -1.65
CA VAL A 44 7.24 13.49 -2.83
C VAL A 44 6.54 12.14 -2.99
N MET A 45 5.30 12.16 -3.47
CA MET A 45 4.48 10.97 -3.71
C MET A 45 4.67 10.38 -5.13
N ASN A 46 5.92 10.13 -5.54
CA ASN A 46 6.20 9.41 -6.78
C ASN A 46 5.91 7.91 -6.61
N THR A 47 5.66 7.20 -7.72
CA THR A 47 5.23 5.79 -7.66
C THR A 47 6.27 4.84 -7.04
N ASP A 48 7.56 5.18 -7.15
CA ASP A 48 8.66 4.49 -6.50
C ASP A 48 8.71 4.70 -4.98
N ASN A 49 8.10 5.77 -4.47
CA ASN A 49 7.99 6.07 -3.03
C ASN A 49 6.72 5.52 -2.38
N MET A 50 5.84 4.87 -3.16
CA MET A 50 4.60 4.27 -2.65
C MET A 50 4.82 2.79 -2.29
N SER A 51 4.94 2.50 -1.00
CA SER A 51 5.04 1.12 -0.54
C SER A 51 3.76 0.33 -0.80
N ILE A 52 3.88 -0.83 -1.44
CA ILE A 52 2.76 -1.77 -1.57
C ILE A 52 2.23 -2.28 -0.22
N HIS A 53 3.01 -2.14 0.86
CA HIS A 53 2.58 -2.52 2.21
C HIS A 53 1.77 -1.43 2.92
N GLY A 54 1.58 -0.25 2.30
CA GLY A 54 0.87 0.88 2.89
C GLY A 54 1.61 1.48 4.09
N ILE A 55 2.93 1.54 4.02
CA ILE A 55 3.79 2.19 5.02
C ILE A 55 4.44 3.43 4.40
N THR A 56 4.70 4.46 5.21
CA THR A 56 5.48 5.64 4.80
C THR A 56 6.93 5.26 4.55
N LEU A 57 7.48 5.66 3.40
CA LEU A 57 8.87 5.45 3.01
C LEU A 57 9.43 6.76 2.44
N ASP A 58 10.76 6.89 2.42
CA ASP A 58 11.45 8.02 1.78
C ASP A 58 11.04 9.42 2.30
N TYR A 59 11.41 9.71 3.56
CA TYR A 59 11.20 11.01 4.17
C TYR A 59 12.17 12.05 3.59
N GLY A 60 11.65 12.88 2.68
CA GLY A 60 12.36 13.99 2.04
C GLY A 60 11.78 15.36 2.43
N PRO A 61 11.57 16.27 1.46
CA PRO A 61 10.95 17.57 1.67
C PRO A 61 9.41 17.51 1.77
#